data_AF-A0AAI8EU21-F1
#
_entry.id   AF-A0AAI8EU21-F1
#
_cell.length_a   1.000
_cell.length_b   1.000
_cell.length_c   1.000
_cell.angle_alpha   90.00
_cell.angle_beta   90.00
_cell.angle_gamma   90.00
#
_symmetry.space_group_name_H-M   'P 1'
#
loop_
_entity.id
_entity.type
_entity.pdbx_description
1 polymer ?
#
loop_
_entity_poly.entity_id
_entity_poly.type
_entity_poly.pdbx_seq_one_letter_code
_entity_poly.pdbx_strand_id
1 'polypeptide(L)'
;MRFYPRYEPDSLMPCSLASSALIALTACCLLHPGQADAATRAHAASASSSTSMQEVLAIDDTRLNWRHNDQILELVASSDGLLVTQASASLSLQLQRGDRVRTAGRTEITTVATLLAALRAAAGNPVAVDVMRDGVQVHLIWTAATYTPLLPPAAP
;
A
#
# COMPACT_ATOMS: atom_id res chain seq x y z
N MET A 1 -8.01 -57.58 -15.06
CA MET A 1 -7.99 -56.80 -13.81
C MET A 1 -6.98 -55.67 -13.92
N ARG A 2 -7.44 -54.45 -14.22
CA ARG A 2 -6.82 -53.18 -13.84
C ARG A 2 -7.98 -52.19 -13.69
N PHE A 3 -8.37 -51.95 -12.45
CA PHE A 3 -9.39 -50.96 -12.09
C PHE A 3 -8.72 -49.59 -11.99
N TYR A 4 -9.11 -48.66 -12.85
CA TYR A 4 -8.82 -47.24 -12.68
C TYR A 4 -10.07 -46.60 -12.06
N PRO A 5 -9.97 -45.93 -10.90
CA PRO A 5 -11.09 -45.15 -10.39
C PRO A 5 -11.31 -43.93 -11.29
N ARG A 6 -12.55 -43.84 -11.77
CA ARG A 6 -13.18 -42.72 -12.47
C ARG A 6 -13.27 -41.55 -11.48
N TYR A 7 -12.62 -40.43 -11.79
CA TYR A 7 -12.78 -39.19 -11.05
C TYR A 7 -14.03 -38.47 -11.59
N GLU A 8 -15.13 -38.53 -10.84
CA GLU A 8 -16.33 -37.71 -11.10
C GLU A 8 -16.12 -36.32 -10.48
N PRO A 9 -16.28 -35.22 -11.24
CA PRO A 9 -16.39 -33.90 -10.65
C PRO A 9 -17.81 -33.76 -10.07
N ASP A 10 -17.90 -33.93 -8.75
CA ASP A 10 -19.09 -33.60 -7.99
C ASP A 10 -19.36 -32.09 -8.12
N SER A 11 -20.47 -31.79 -8.80
CA SER A 11 -21.10 -30.48 -8.77
C SER A 11 -21.52 -30.19 -7.34
N LEU A 12 -21.33 -28.95 -6.87
CA LEU A 12 -22.41 -28.11 -6.33
C LEU A 12 -21.82 -26.84 -5.71
N MET A 13 -22.12 -25.72 -6.35
CA MET A 13 -22.29 -24.45 -5.67
C MET A 13 -23.25 -24.61 -4.48
N PRO A 14 -22.93 -23.98 -3.35
CA PRO A 14 -23.95 -23.36 -2.54
C PRO A 14 -23.86 -21.85 -2.69
N CYS A 15 -24.83 -21.27 -3.40
CA CYS A 15 -25.30 -19.93 -3.10
C CYS A 15 -25.74 -19.91 -1.63
N SER A 16 -25.11 -19.10 -0.79
CA SER A 16 -25.66 -18.73 0.52
C SER A 16 -25.71 -17.22 0.62
N LEU A 17 -26.94 -16.74 0.45
CA LEU A 17 -27.40 -15.40 0.78
C LEU A 17 -27.35 -15.19 2.30
N ALA A 18 -27.05 -13.95 2.68
CA ALA A 18 -27.50 -13.26 3.88
C ALA A 18 -27.14 -13.85 5.27
N SER A 19 -26.33 -13.12 6.02
CA SER A 19 -26.49 -13.02 7.46
C SER A 19 -26.27 -11.58 7.90
N SER A 20 -27.37 -10.83 7.89
CA SER A 20 -27.51 -9.57 8.60
C SER A 20 -27.53 -9.85 10.10
N ALA A 21 -26.44 -9.58 10.80
CA ALA A 21 -26.44 -9.56 12.26
C ALA A 21 -26.84 -8.16 12.75
N LEU A 22 -28.12 -8.02 13.08
CA LEU A 22 -28.71 -6.92 13.83
C LEU A 22 -28.16 -6.96 15.26
N ILE A 23 -27.42 -5.94 15.70
CA ILE A 23 -27.09 -5.78 17.12
C ILE A 23 -27.98 -4.65 17.64
N ALA A 24 -29.04 -5.05 18.33
CA ALA A 24 -29.93 -4.19 19.09
C ALA A 24 -29.24 -3.69 20.37
N LEU A 25 -29.57 -2.44 20.73
CA LEU A 25 -29.11 -1.70 21.89
C LEU A 25 -29.54 -2.36 23.22
N THR A 26 -28.67 -2.30 24.23
CA THR A 26 -29.11 -2.15 25.64
C THR A 26 -28.13 -1.28 26.43
N ALA A 27 -28.71 -0.30 27.13
CA ALA A 27 -28.07 0.82 27.80
C ALA A 27 -27.41 0.48 29.15
N CYS A 28 -26.46 1.33 29.58
CA CYS A 28 -26.32 1.70 30.99
C CYS A 28 -25.92 3.17 31.11
N CYS A 29 -26.88 3.96 31.58
CA CYS A 29 -26.76 5.37 31.88
C CYS A 29 -25.84 5.59 33.09
N LEU A 30 -24.83 6.45 32.94
CA LEU A 30 -24.27 7.20 34.06
C LEU A 30 -24.39 8.69 33.75
N LEU A 31 -25.34 9.33 34.43
CA LEU A 31 -25.60 10.76 34.48
C LEU A 31 -24.31 11.54 34.79
N HIS A 32 -24.00 12.53 33.96
CA HIS A 32 -23.16 13.68 34.33
C HIS A 32 -23.97 14.96 34.04
N PRO A 33 -24.33 15.78 35.05
CA PRO A 33 -24.92 17.08 34.82
C PRO A 33 -23.79 18.11 34.67
N GLY A 34 -23.65 18.66 33.47
CA GLY A 34 -22.72 19.74 33.19
C GLY A 34 -23.06 20.38 31.85
N GLN A 35 -24.05 21.27 31.85
CA GLN A 35 -24.43 22.05 30.68
C GLN A 35 -23.34 23.06 30.29
N ALA A 36 -22.86 22.96 29.05
CA ALA A 36 -22.54 24.10 28.20
C ALA A 36 -22.63 23.65 26.73
N ASP A 37 -23.46 24.37 25.98
CA ASP A 37 -23.87 24.12 24.60
C ASP A 37 -22.79 24.62 23.62
N ALA A 38 -22.26 23.73 22.76
CA ALA A 38 -21.70 24.09 21.45
C ALA A 38 -21.51 22.82 20.61
N ALA A 39 -22.33 22.71 19.58
CA ALA A 39 -22.46 21.60 18.64
C ALA A 39 -21.12 21.07 18.09
N THR A 40 -20.71 19.88 18.54
CA THR A 40 -19.77 19.04 17.79
C THR A 40 -20.57 18.00 17.04
N ARG A 41 -20.76 18.27 15.74
CA ARG A 41 -21.36 17.33 14.78
C ARG A 41 -20.57 16.03 14.79
N ALA A 42 -21.29 14.95 15.06
CA ALA A 42 -20.81 13.58 14.90
C ALA A 42 -20.29 13.38 13.47
N HIS A 43 -19.01 13.07 13.31
CA HIS A 43 -18.48 12.58 12.06
C HIS A 43 -18.80 11.08 11.98
N ALA A 44 -19.98 10.78 11.43
CA ALA A 44 -20.28 9.45 10.92
C ALA A 44 -19.34 9.19 9.73
N ALA A 45 -18.28 8.41 9.94
CA ALA A 45 -17.51 7.84 8.84
C ALA A 45 -18.33 6.70 8.21
N SER A 46 -19.34 7.06 7.42
CA SER A 46 -19.97 6.14 6.49
C SER A 46 -19.04 5.94 5.30
N ALA A 47 -18.57 4.71 5.15
CA ALA A 47 -17.83 4.27 3.99
C ALA A 47 -18.69 4.32 2.71
N SER A 48 -17.98 4.53 1.60
CA SER A 48 -18.36 4.27 0.19
C SER A 48 -18.85 5.48 -0.61
N SER A 49 -17.97 6.02 -1.48
CA SER A 49 -18.30 6.49 -2.84
C SER A 49 -17.01 6.83 -3.64
N SER A 50 -16.51 5.82 -4.35
CA SER A 50 -15.70 5.84 -5.58
C SER A 50 -15.12 7.17 -6.07
N THR A 51 -13.85 7.43 -5.75
CA THR A 51 -12.95 8.33 -6.48
C THR A 51 -11.60 7.64 -6.51
N SER A 52 -11.08 7.24 -7.68
CA SER A 52 -9.82 6.51 -7.92
C SER A 52 -8.81 6.62 -6.76
N MET A 53 -8.87 5.70 -5.80
CA MET A 53 -8.25 5.85 -4.48
C MET A 53 -6.78 5.45 -4.54
N GLN A 54 -5.91 6.45 -4.66
CA GLN A 54 -4.50 6.31 -4.32
C GLN A 54 -4.42 6.15 -2.80
N GLU A 55 -4.44 4.91 -2.32
CA GLU A 55 -4.40 4.58 -0.89
C GLU A 55 -2.94 4.39 -0.47
N VAL A 56 -2.27 5.50 -0.18
CA VAL A 56 -0.98 5.47 0.54
C VAL A 56 -1.30 5.04 1.98
N LEU A 57 -1.04 3.78 2.31
CA LEU A 57 -1.61 3.13 3.48
C LEU A 57 -0.83 3.43 4.78
N ALA A 58 0.48 3.69 4.68
CA ALA A 58 1.31 4.21 5.77
C ALA A 58 2.68 4.62 5.20
N ILE A 59 3.15 5.82 5.58
CA ILE A 59 4.53 6.26 5.36
C ILE A 59 5.08 6.68 6.71
N ASP A 60 6.09 5.97 7.17
CA ASP A 60 7.03 6.42 8.18
C ASP A 60 8.45 6.27 7.65
N ASP A 61 9.46 6.79 8.34
CA ASP A 61 10.84 6.75 7.83
C ASP A 61 11.36 5.33 7.60
N THR A 62 10.79 4.35 8.31
CA THR A 62 11.25 2.96 8.31
C THR A 62 10.43 2.05 7.39
N ARG A 63 9.20 2.42 7.04
CA ARG A 63 8.35 1.60 6.18
C ARG A 63 7.47 2.43 5.27
N LEU A 64 7.41 1.99 4.01
CA LEU A 64 6.46 2.46 3.02
C LEU A 64 5.51 1.31 2.69
N ASN A 65 4.21 1.55 2.84
CA ASN A 65 3.18 0.68 2.30
C ASN A 65 2.34 1.48 1.29
N TRP A 66 2.50 1.15 0.02
CA TRP A 66 1.87 1.85 -1.08
C TRP A 66 0.94 0.93 -1.85
N ARG A 67 -0.25 1.46 -2.17
CA ARG A 67 -1.28 0.76 -2.95
C ARG A 67 -1.90 1.70 -3.97
N HIS A 68 -2.01 1.25 -5.21
CA HIS A 68 -2.62 2.03 -6.30
C HIS A 68 -3.05 1.11 -7.44
N ASN A 69 -4.28 1.24 -7.93
CA ASN A 69 -4.82 0.44 -9.04
C ASN A 69 -4.54 -1.07 -8.89
N ASP A 70 -4.86 -1.63 -7.71
CA ASP A 70 -4.61 -3.02 -7.31
C ASP A 70 -3.13 -3.45 -7.25
N GLN A 71 -2.20 -2.52 -7.47
CA GLN A 71 -0.77 -2.74 -7.28
C GLN A 71 -0.37 -2.45 -5.85
N ILE A 72 0.61 -3.22 -5.35
CA ILE A 72 1.20 -3.06 -4.03
C ILE A 72 2.71 -2.88 -4.16
N LEU A 73 3.26 -2.05 -3.28
CA LEU A 73 4.69 -1.93 -3.06
C LEU A 73 4.91 -1.74 -1.56
N GLU A 74 5.78 -2.57 -0.99
CA GLU A 74 6.19 -2.46 0.39
C GLU A 74 7.72 -2.34 0.47
N LEU A 75 8.19 -1.26 1.09
CA LEU A 75 9.60 -1.01 1.33
C LEU A 75 9.85 -0.94 2.83
N VAL A 76 10.94 -1.53 3.29
CA VAL A 76 11.39 -1.47 4.69
C VAL A 76 12.84 -1.02 4.74
N ALA A 77 13.13 -0.05 5.59
CA ALA A 77 14.49 0.42 5.83
C ALA A 77 15.38 -0.69 6.40
N SER A 78 16.56 -0.81 5.84
CA SER A 78 17.59 -1.77 6.22
C SER A 78 18.93 -1.03 6.29
N SER A 79 19.93 -1.65 6.93
CA SER A 79 21.28 -1.07 7.03
C SER A 79 21.94 -0.84 5.66
N ASP A 80 21.47 -1.54 4.63
CA ASP A 80 21.99 -1.51 3.26
C ASP A 80 20.98 -0.88 2.26
N GLY A 81 20.10 0.01 2.73
CA GLY A 81 19.10 0.67 1.90
C GLY A 81 17.68 0.15 2.10
N LEU A 82 16.78 0.43 1.15
CA LEU A 82 15.36 0.04 1.27
C LEU A 82 15.11 -1.34 0.66
N LEU A 83 14.73 -2.31 1.49
CA LEU A 83 14.37 -3.66 1.06
C LEU A 83 12.92 -3.68 0.55
N VAL A 84 12.71 -4.22 -0.65
CA VAL A 84 11.39 -4.52 -1.20
C VAL A 84 10.87 -5.82 -0.58
N THR A 85 9.93 -5.72 0.35
CA THR A 85 9.32 -6.89 1.00
C THR A 85 8.13 -7.43 0.22
N GLN A 86 7.44 -6.56 -0.52
CA GLN A 86 6.38 -6.92 -1.47
C GLN A 86 6.40 -6.00 -2.70
N ALA A 87 6.15 -6.57 -3.87
CA ALA A 87 5.94 -5.83 -5.10
C ALA A 87 5.00 -6.63 -6.02
N SER A 88 4.03 -5.95 -6.63
CA SER A 88 3.22 -6.54 -7.69
C SER A 88 4.08 -6.84 -8.92
N ALA A 89 3.87 -7.99 -9.56
CA ALA A 89 4.63 -8.37 -10.76
C ALA A 89 4.45 -7.38 -11.94
N SER A 90 3.31 -6.69 -12.02
CA SER A 90 3.00 -5.67 -13.03
C SER A 90 3.42 -4.25 -12.64
N LEU A 91 4.13 -4.07 -11.52
CA LEU A 91 4.52 -2.75 -11.01
C LEU A 91 5.40 -2.02 -12.03
N SER A 92 4.99 -0.82 -12.44
CA SER A 92 5.71 -0.05 -13.47
C SER A 92 7.11 0.39 -13.04
N LEU A 93 7.41 0.39 -11.74
CA LEU A 93 8.73 0.67 -11.18
C LEU A 93 9.75 -0.47 -11.39
N GLN A 94 9.30 -1.63 -11.90
CA GLN A 94 10.14 -2.82 -12.17
C GLN A 94 10.87 -3.38 -10.95
N LEU A 95 10.46 -2.97 -9.76
CA LEU A 95 10.93 -3.54 -8.50
C LEU A 95 10.33 -4.93 -8.29
N GLN A 96 11.13 -5.80 -7.69
CA GLN A 96 10.78 -7.17 -7.35
C GLN A 96 10.98 -7.39 -5.86
N ARG A 97 10.23 -8.33 -5.29
CA ARG A 97 10.46 -8.75 -3.91
C ARG A 97 11.90 -9.25 -3.75
N GLY A 98 12.60 -8.76 -2.72
CA GLY A 98 14.00 -9.09 -2.44
C GLY A 98 14.99 -8.04 -2.95
N ASP A 99 14.55 -7.15 -3.85
CA ASP A 99 15.35 -6.02 -4.31
C ASP A 99 15.73 -5.09 -3.15
N ARG A 100 16.92 -4.49 -3.21
CA ARG A 100 17.33 -3.42 -2.30
C ARG A 100 17.63 -2.14 -3.05
N VAL A 101 16.86 -1.09 -2.81
CA VAL A 101 17.10 0.22 -3.39
C VAL A 101 18.25 0.89 -2.65
N ARG A 102 19.32 1.19 -3.38
CA ARG A 102 20.57 1.77 -2.85
C ARG A 102 20.70 3.26 -3.14
N THR A 103 20.33 3.67 -4.35
CA THR A 103 20.43 5.06 -4.79
C THR A 103 19.21 5.47 -5.59
N ALA A 104 18.88 6.76 -5.56
CA ALA A 104 17.96 7.38 -6.49
C ALA A 104 18.58 8.71 -6.96
N GLY A 105 18.89 8.79 -8.24
CA GLY A 105 19.66 9.88 -8.84
C GLY A 105 21.07 9.92 -8.25
N ARG A 106 21.36 10.95 -7.46
CA ARG A 106 22.65 11.15 -6.78
C ARG A 106 22.57 10.91 -5.27
N THR A 107 21.40 10.51 -4.79
CA THR A 107 21.11 10.39 -3.36
C THR A 107 21.25 8.94 -2.96
N GLU A 108 22.09 8.66 -1.97
CA GLU A 108 22.08 7.37 -1.28
C GLU A 108 20.79 7.24 -0.46
N ILE A 109 20.12 6.10 -0.60
CA ILE A 109 18.81 5.85 -0.02
C ILE A 109 18.97 4.90 1.16
N THR A 110 18.74 5.40 2.36
CA THR A 110 18.74 4.61 3.61
C THR A 110 17.38 4.59 4.30
N THR A 111 16.54 5.59 4.04
CA THR A 111 15.19 5.71 4.62
C THR A 111 14.15 6.03 3.56
N VAL A 112 12.88 5.80 3.90
CA VAL A 112 11.75 6.10 3.01
C VAL A 112 11.69 7.61 2.73
N ALA A 113 11.96 8.46 3.73
CA ALA A 113 11.96 9.90 3.55
C ALA A 113 13.02 10.35 2.53
N THR A 114 14.23 9.77 2.57
CA THR A 114 15.29 10.09 1.60
C THR A 114 14.91 9.71 0.17
N LEU A 115 14.22 8.58 -0.01
CA LEU A 115 13.68 8.17 -1.32
C LEU A 115 12.65 9.18 -1.82
N LEU A 116 11.64 9.50 -1.01
CA LEU A 116 10.57 10.42 -1.40
C LEU A 116 11.11 11.83 -1.67
N ALA A 117 12.09 12.29 -0.90
CA ALA A 117 12.76 13.56 -1.12
C ALA A 117 13.52 13.58 -2.45
N ALA A 118 14.26 12.51 -2.77
CA ALA A 118 14.98 12.40 -4.05
C ALA A 118 14.03 12.41 -5.25
N LEU A 119 12.91 11.69 -5.16
CA LEU A 119 11.89 11.67 -6.22
C LEU A 119 11.18 13.02 -6.37
N ARG A 120 10.89 13.74 -5.28
CA ARG A 120 10.34 15.10 -5.34
C ARG A 120 11.33 16.09 -5.94
N ALA A 121 12.61 15.99 -5.57
CA ALA A 121 13.67 16.84 -6.09
C ALA A 121 13.88 16.65 -7.61
N ALA A 122 13.54 15.49 -8.15
CA ALA A 122 13.58 15.26 -9.59
C ALA A 122 12.53 16.07 -10.36
N ALA A 123 11.50 16.61 -9.70
CA ALA A 123 10.54 17.56 -10.27
C ALA A 123 9.94 17.14 -11.63
N GLY A 124 9.59 15.86 -11.78
CA GLY A 124 9.03 15.32 -13.02
C GLY A 124 10.05 14.86 -14.07
N ASN A 125 11.34 14.91 -13.75
CA ASN A 125 12.38 14.33 -14.60
C ASN A 125 12.57 12.83 -14.32
N PRO A 126 13.06 12.04 -15.29
CA PRO A 126 13.46 10.67 -15.04
C PRO A 126 14.55 10.56 -13.97
N VAL A 127 14.45 9.54 -13.12
CA VAL A 127 15.40 9.25 -12.04
C VAL A 127 16.03 7.89 -12.30
N ALA A 128 17.35 7.84 -12.34
CA ALA A 128 18.09 6.57 -12.32
C ALA A 128 18.07 6.01 -10.89
N VAL A 129 17.71 4.74 -10.73
CA VAL A 129 17.60 4.08 -9.44
C VAL A 129 18.43 2.81 -9.47
N ASP A 130 19.37 2.71 -8.55
CA ASP A 130 20.21 1.52 -8.43
C ASP A 130 19.63 0.58 -7.40
N VAL A 131 19.49 -0.67 -7.82
CA VAL A 131 18.88 -1.73 -7.04
C VAL A 131 19.82 -2.92 -6.96
N MET A 132 20.04 -3.46 -5.78
CA MET A 132 20.69 -4.77 -5.61
C MET A 132 19.64 -5.87 -5.75
N ARG A 133 19.75 -6.70 -6.78
CA ARG A 133 18.88 -7.86 -7.04
C ARG A 133 19.74 -9.11 -7.01
N ASP A 134 19.47 -10.01 -6.06
CA ASP A 134 20.23 -11.26 -5.89
C ASP A 134 21.77 -11.06 -5.85
N GLY A 135 22.22 -9.93 -5.29
CA GLY A 135 23.65 -9.59 -5.18
C GLY A 135 24.25 -8.91 -6.43
N VAL A 136 23.44 -8.62 -7.45
CA VAL A 136 23.84 -7.88 -8.66
C VAL A 136 23.21 -6.50 -8.68
N GLN A 137 23.99 -5.47 -8.99
CA GLN A 137 23.46 -4.12 -9.18
C GLN A 137 22.72 -4.03 -10.53
N VAL A 138 21.48 -3.57 -10.46
CA VAL A 138 20.58 -3.33 -11.59
C VAL A 138 20.26 -1.83 -11.65
N HIS A 139 20.45 -1.24 -12.82
CA HIS A 139 20.11 0.16 -13.07
C HIS A 139 18.70 0.26 -13.66
N LEU A 140 17.79 0.90 -12.93
CA LEU A 140 16.43 1.17 -13.38
C LEU A 140 16.26 2.65 -13.71
N ILE A 141 15.40 2.97 -14.68
CA ILE A 141 15.02 4.35 -14.97
C ILE A 141 13.54 4.52 -14.64
N TRP A 142 13.23 5.31 -13.62
CA TRP A 142 11.86 5.65 -13.26
C TRP A 142 11.47 6.97 -13.90
N THR A 143 10.42 6.97 -14.71
CA THR A 143 9.87 8.20 -15.27
C THR A 143 8.93 8.85 -14.28
N ALA A 144 8.61 10.14 -14.47
CA ALA A 144 7.63 10.82 -13.63
C ALA A 144 6.31 10.05 -13.56
N ALA A 145 5.84 9.49 -14.67
CA ALA A 145 4.61 8.72 -14.69
C ALA A 145 4.67 7.48 -13.78
N THR A 146 5.85 6.85 -13.61
CA THR A 146 5.99 5.65 -12.77
C THR A 146 6.14 5.96 -11.29
N TYR A 147 6.83 7.06 -10.92
CA TYR A 147 7.09 7.37 -9.50
C TYR A 147 6.15 8.42 -8.90
N THR A 148 5.47 9.26 -9.70
CA THR A 148 4.53 10.26 -9.17
C THR A 148 3.44 9.63 -8.30
N PRO A 149 2.86 8.46 -8.65
CA PRO A 149 1.88 7.80 -7.79
C PRO A 149 2.41 7.39 -6.41
N LEU A 150 3.73 7.22 -6.26
CA LEU A 150 4.38 6.87 -5.00
C LEU A 150 4.50 8.08 -4.05
N LEU A 151 4.46 9.30 -4.59
CA LEU A 151 4.62 10.51 -3.80
C LEU A 151 3.32 10.81 -3.06
N PRO A 152 3.36 10.94 -1.72
CA PRO A 152 2.20 11.46 -1.00
C PRO A 152 1.89 12.88 -1.50
N PRO A 153 0.62 13.31 -1.53
CA PRO A 153 0.25 14.66 -1.93
C PRO A 153 1.05 15.68 -1.11
N ALA A 154 1.51 16.75 -1.77
CA ALA A 154 2.12 17.86 -1.05
C ALA A 154 1.07 18.46 -0.11
N ALA A 155 1.47 18.73 1.14
CA ALA A 155 0.63 19.52 2.03
C ALA A 155 0.42 20.91 1.39
N PRO A 156 -0.80 21.47 1.48
CA PRO A 156 -1.11 22.80 0.96
C PRO A 156 -0.34 23.92 1.68
#